data_AF-A0A1Q7E6M2-F1
#
_entry.id   AF-A0A1Q7E6M2-F1
#
_cell.length_a   1.000
_cell.length_b   1.000
_cell.length_c   1.000
_cell.angle_alpha   90.00
_cell.angle_beta   90.00
_cell.angle_gamma   90.00
#
_symmetry.space_group_name_H-M   'P 1'
#
loop_
_entity.id
_entity.type
_entity.pdbx_description
1 polymer ?
#
loop_
_entity_poly.entity_id
_entity_poly.type
_entity_poly.pdbx_seq_one_letter_code
_entity_poly.pdbx_strand_id
1 'polypeptide(L)'
;MLQRRRDVDAEFWGRLWTGRLGRWLFGVARMFGGAKTLPASLTHRPTELALSMAAEQLYETLPKETRRQLRDLPDVVHRLEEDAQKMRARFEELQEALSDVGDRGNPDPAIAARHARIVADLNAERDLVQQRLKDAVAALETIRLNLLRLHAGTGTVQSLTTDLGLAREIVQDISAQVEGYREIEKAL
;
A
#
# COMPACT_ATOMS: atom_id res chain seq x y z
N MET A 1 -14.56 15.32 36.57
CA MET A 1 -15.76 14.82 35.85
C MET A 1 -15.39 14.67 34.39
N LEU A 2 -15.46 13.46 33.80
CA LEU A 2 -15.59 13.15 32.36
C LEU A 2 -15.41 11.63 32.11
N GLN A 3 -16.26 10.82 32.75
CA GLN A 3 -16.56 9.45 32.34
C GLN A 3 -17.88 9.51 31.59
N ARG A 4 -17.90 9.48 30.24
CA ARG A 4 -19.09 9.03 29.47
C ARG A 4 -18.98 8.99 27.93
N ARG A 5 -17.89 8.56 27.28
CA ARG A 5 -17.96 8.33 25.81
C ARG A 5 -17.21 7.07 25.37
N ARG A 6 -18.01 6.12 24.83
CA ARG A 6 -17.67 4.90 24.06
C ARG A 6 -17.52 3.56 24.81
N ASP A 7 -18.56 3.13 25.51
CA ASP A 7 -18.72 1.72 25.91
C ASP A 7 -19.81 0.95 25.11
N VAL A 8 -20.56 1.64 24.25
CA VAL A 8 -21.73 1.03 23.58
C VAL A 8 -21.34 0.03 22.48
N ASP A 9 -20.19 0.23 21.84
CA ASP A 9 -19.72 -0.63 20.74
C ASP A 9 -19.01 -1.89 21.25
N ALA A 10 -18.35 -1.82 22.42
CA ALA A 10 -17.69 -2.96 23.06
C ALA A 10 -18.69 -3.97 23.64
N GLU A 11 -19.80 -3.49 24.23
CA GLU A 11 -20.85 -4.38 24.75
C GLU A 11 -21.62 -5.10 23.64
N PHE A 12 -21.85 -4.43 22.51
CA PHE A 12 -22.53 -5.03 21.36
C PHE A 12 -21.66 -6.12 20.72
N TRP A 13 -20.36 -5.84 20.52
CA TRP A 13 -19.39 -6.83 20.03
C TRP A 13 -19.16 -7.97 21.02
N GLY A 14 -19.06 -7.69 22.32
CA GLY A 14 -18.93 -8.69 23.37
C GLY A 14 -20.13 -9.64 23.44
N ARG A 15 -21.36 -9.13 23.23
CA ARG A 15 -22.58 -9.97 23.19
C ARG A 15 -22.71 -10.78 21.91
N LEU A 16 -22.27 -10.25 20.77
CA LEU A 16 -22.23 -11.01 19.51
C LEU A 16 -21.18 -12.14 19.55
N TRP A 17 -20.06 -11.91 20.24
CA TRP A 17 -18.99 -12.90 20.41
C TRP A 17 -19.25 -13.96 21.49
N THR A 18 -19.97 -13.64 22.56
CA THR A 18 -20.30 -14.61 23.63
C THR A 18 -21.51 -15.50 23.30
N GLY A 19 -22.23 -15.21 22.21
CA GLY A 19 -23.38 -15.96 21.71
C GLY A 19 -23.04 -17.23 20.90
N ARG A 20 -24.07 -17.84 20.29
CA ARG A 20 -23.96 -19.06 19.46
C ARG A 20 -23.12 -18.85 18.19
N LEU A 21 -22.96 -17.61 17.72
CA LEU A 21 -22.18 -17.24 16.52
C LEU A 21 -20.67 -17.22 16.77
N GLY A 22 -20.20 -16.75 17.93
CA GLY A 22 -18.77 -16.78 18.28
C GLY A 22 -18.22 -18.21 18.42
N ARG A 23 -19.01 -19.14 18.98
CA ARG A 23 -18.64 -20.56 19.02
C ARG A 23 -18.62 -21.22 17.64
N TRP A 24 -19.48 -20.78 16.72
CA TRP A 24 -19.47 -21.25 15.32
C TRP A 24 -18.25 -20.71 14.57
N LEU A 25 -17.91 -19.42 14.73
CA LEU A 25 -16.73 -18.80 14.10
C LEU A 25 -15.40 -19.38 14.61
N PHE A 26 -15.27 -19.65 15.92
CA PHE A 26 -14.10 -20.37 16.45
C PHE A 26 -14.04 -21.82 15.99
N GLY A 27 -15.19 -22.49 15.83
CA GLY A 27 -15.27 -23.83 15.26
C GLY A 27 -14.81 -23.88 13.80
N VAL A 28 -15.14 -22.86 13.02
CA VAL A 28 -14.69 -22.68 11.63
C VAL A 28 -13.20 -22.31 11.58
N ALA A 29 -12.71 -21.46 12.48
CA ALA A 29 -11.28 -21.15 12.59
C ALA A 29 -10.42 -22.40 12.87
N ARG A 30 -10.96 -23.40 13.59
CA ARG A 30 -10.28 -24.70 13.80
C ARG A 30 -10.29 -25.60 12.56
N MET A 31 -11.23 -25.40 11.64
CA MET A 31 -11.33 -26.14 10.38
C MET A 31 -10.46 -25.55 9.26
N PHE A 32 -10.16 -24.24 9.32
CA PHE A 32 -9.25 -23.56 8.38
C PHE A 32 -7.84 -23.29 8.94
N GLY A 33 -7.63 -23.47 10.26
CA GLY A 33 -6.34 -23.41 10.95
C GLY A 33 -5.45 -24.64 10.73
N GLY A 34 -5.64 -25.36 9.62
CA GLY A 34 -4.65 -26.30 9.13
C GLY A 34 -3.51 -25.48 8.54
N ALA A 35 -2.33 -25.56 9.15
CA ALA A 35 -1.11 -24.90 8.75
C ALA A 35 -0.89 -24.96 7.23
N LYS A 36 -1.38 -23.95 6.51
CA LYS A 36 -0.89 -23.63 5.18
C LYS A 36 0.35 -22.81 5.42
N THR A 37 1.46 -23.53 5.53
CA THR A 37 2.79 -22.99 5.25
C THR A 37 2.66 -22.04 4.07
N LEU A 38 2.90 -20.76 4.33
CA LEU A 38 3.06 -19.77 3.27
C LEU A 38 4.03 -20.39 2.26
N PRO A 39 3.64 -20.53 0.98
CA PRO A 39 4.48 -21.21 0.02
C PRO A 39 5.83 -20.49 -0.04
N ALA A 40 6.91 -21.27 0.02
CA ALA A 40 8.31 -20.82 -0.02
C ALA A 40 8.73 -20.25 -1.39
N SER A 41 7.81 -19.64 -2.13
CA SER A 41 8.03 -18.87 -3.35
C SER A 41 8.08 -17.36 -3.03
N LEU A 42 8.75 -17.01 -1.94
CA LEU A 42 8.90 -15.65 -1.40
C LEU A 42 10.12 -14.89 -1.96
N THR A 43 10.90 -15.47 -2.87
CA THR A 43 12.19 -14.88 -3.28
C THR A 43 12.06 -13.77 -4.33
N HIS A 44 10.92 -13.66 -5.04
CA HIS A 44 10.74 -12.66 -6.11
C HIS A 44 9.36 -11.99 -6.14
N ARG A 45 8.63 -11.96 -5.02
CA ARG A 45 7.37 -11.20 -4.97
C ARG A 45 7.66 -9.78 -4.47
N PRO A 46 7.35 -8.73 -5.25
CA PRO A 46 7.33 -7.37 -4.76
C PRO A 46 6.48 -7.27 -3.49
N THR A 47 6.97 -6.57 -2.48
CA THR A 47 6.35 -6.47 -1.15
C THR A 47 4.92 -5.91 -1.21
N GLU A 48 4.67 -4.97 -2.11
CA GLU A 48 3.38 -4.36 -2.42
C GLU A 48 2.32 -5.40 -2.81
N LEU A 49 2.69 -6.38 -3.64
CA LEU A 49 1.83 -7.48 -4.06
C LEU A 49 1.46 -8.41 -2.92
N ALA A 50 2.35 -8.58 -1.94
CA ALA A 50 2.07 -9.41 -0.77
C ALA A 50 1.17 -8.66 0.23
N LEU A 51 1.38 -7.35 0.37
CA LEU A 51 0.57 -6.49 1.23
C LEU A 51 -0.86 -6.33 0.71
N SER A 52 -1.03 -6.12 -0.60
CA SER A 52 -2.36 -6.01 -1.22
C SER A 52 -3.18 -7.28 -1.03
N MET A 53 -2.61 -8.44 -1.37
CA MET A 53 -3.26 -9.74 -1.14
C MET A 53 -3.64 -9.96 0.32
N ALA A 54 -2.75 -9.59 1.26
CA ALA A 54 -3.05 -9.72 2.67
C ALA A 54 -4.19 -8.79 3.12
N ALA A 55 -4.22 -7.55 2.62
CA ALA A 55 -5.30 -6.61 2.89
C ALA A 55 -6.63 -7.11 2.32
N GLU A 56 -6.66 -7.65 1.11
CA GLU A 56 -7.86 -8.22 0.48
C GLU A 56 -8.42 -9.42 1.26
N GLN A 57 -7.55 -10.35 1.68
CA GLN A 57 -7.96 -11.51 2.49
C GLN A 57 -8.55 -11.08 3.85
N LEU A 58 -7.96 -10.06 4.47
CA LEU A 58 -8.48 -9.51 5.72
C LEU A 58 -9.80 -8.78 5.52
N TYR A 59 -9.98 -8.09 4.38
CA TYR A 59 -11.23 -7.43 4.04
C TYR A 59 -12.37 -8.43 3.82
N GLU A 60 -12.14 -9.50 3.06
CA GLU A 60 -13.16 -10.51 2.74
C GLU A 60 -13.69 -11.26 3.97
N THR A 61 -12.89 -11.35 5.02
CA THR A 61 -13.26 -11.98 6.28
C THR A 61 -14.06 -11.07 7.23
N LEU A 62 -14.28 -9.79 6.85
CA LEU A 62 -15.07 -8.86 7.64
C LEU A 62 -16.59 -9.14 7.56
N PRO A 63 -17.35 -8.84 8.63
CA PRO A 63 -18.82 -8.85 8.60
C PRO A 63 -19.38 -7.98 7.47
N LYS A 64 -20.54 -8.37 6.93
CA LYS A 64 -21.16 -7.73 5.75
C LYS A 64 -21.42 -6.24 5.97
N GLU A 65 -21.87 -5.86 7.16
CA GLU A 65 -22.14 -4.49 7.57
C GLU A 65 -20.86 -3.64 7.58
N THR A 66 -19.75 -4.21 8.01
CA THR A 66 -18.44 -3.57 8.03
C THR A 66 -17.87 -3.42 6.63
N ARG A 67 -17.96 -4.46 5.78
CA ARG A 67 -17.60 -4.36 4.37
C ARG A 67 -18.39 -3.30 3.62
N ARG A 68 -19.69 -3.17 3.91
CA ARG A 68 -20.52 -2.11 3.31
C ARG A 68 -20.03 -0.70 3.66
N GLN A 69 -19.52 -0.49 4.87
CA GLN A 69 -18.94 0.79 5.30
C GLN A 69 -17.56 1.05 4.67
N LEU A 70 -16.84 0.00 4.29
CA LEU A 70 -15.49 0.04 3.74
C LEU A 70 -15.44 -0.38 2.26
N ARG A 71 -16.55 -0.24 1.53
CA ARG A 71 -16.68 -0.78 0.17
C ARG A 71 -15.66 -0.24 -0.83
N ASP A 72 -15.11 0.95 -0.55
CA ASP A 72 -14.12 1.62 -1.39
C ASP A 72 -12.68 1.13 -1.10
N LEU A 73 -12.48 0.36 -0.02
CA LEU A 73 -11.16 -0.12 0.39
C LEU A 73 -10.48 -1.00 -0.68
N PRO A 74 -11.15 -2.00 -1.29
CA PRO A 74 -10.53 -2.82 -2.33
C PRO A 74 -10.00 -2.00 -3.50
N ASP A 75 -10.77 -1.02 -3.97
CA ASP A 75 -10.37 -0.16 -5.08
C ASP A 75 -9.13 0.69 -4.71
N VAL A 76 -9.07 1.22 -3.49
CA VAL A 76 -7.91 1.99 -3.01
C VAL A 76 -6.67 1.10 -2.90
N VAL A 77 -6.81 -0.12 -2.35
CA VAL A 77 -5.71 -1.09 -2.26
C VAL A 77 -5.18 -1.45 -3.64
N HIS A 78 -6.07 -1.70 -4.60
CA HIS A 78 -5.68 -2.05 -5.97
C HIS A 78 -4.93 -0.91 -6.66
N ARG A 79 -5.41 0.34 -6.51
CA ARG A 79 -4.70 1.51 -7.06
C ARG A 79 -3.32 1.71 -6.45
N LEU A 80 -3.20 1.60 -5.12
CA LEU A 80 -1.90 1.69 -4.44
C LEU A 80 -0.93 0.58 -4.89
N GLU A 81 -1.43 -0.63 -5.13
CA GLU A 81 -0.62 -1.72 -5.69
C GLU A 81 -0.12 -1.39 -7.10
N GLU A 82 -1.04 -1.00 -7.99
CA GLU A 82 -0.68 -0.62 -9.37
C GLU A 82 0.32 0.52 -9.40
N ASP A 83 0.12 1.53 -8.54
CA ASP A 83 1.03 2.66 -8.42
C ASP A 83 2.39 2.16 -7.94
N ALA A 84 2.46 1.43 -6.82
CA ALA A 84 3.72 0.86 -6.34
C ALA A 84 4.47 0.06 -7.43
N GLN A 85 3.75 -0.76 -8.22
CA GLN A 85 4.36 -1.48 -9.34
C GLN A 85 4.91 -0.56 -10.44
N LYS A 86 4.16 0.47 -10.84
CA LYS A 86 4.63 1.45 -11.85
C LYS A 86 5.86 2.21 -11.33
N MET A 87 5.88 2.59 -10.05
CA MET A 87 7.02 3.30 -9.44
C MET A 87 8.23 2.39 -9.35
N ARG A 88 8.03 1.10 -9.05
CA ARG A 88 9.11 0.09 -9.04
C ARG A 88 9.76 -0.02 -10.41
N ALA A 89 8.96 -0.22 -11.45
CA ALA A 89 9.46 -0.32 -12.82
C ALA A 89 10.23 0.95 -13.23
N ARG A 90 9.67 2.13 -12.95
CA ARG A 90 10.33 3.41 -13.25
C ARG A 90 11.64 3.60 -12.49
N PHE A 91 11.70 3.17 -11.23
CA PHE A 91 12.92 3.24 -10.43
C PHE A 91 14.02 2.35 -11.04
N GLU A 92 13.67 1.15 -11.50
CA GLU A 92 14.61 0.22 -12.14
C GLU A 92 15.12 0.79 -13.48
N GLU A 93 14.24 1.36 -14.31
CA GLU A 93 14.61 2.07 -15.55
C GLU A 93 15.60 3.22 -15.29
N LEU A 94 15.33 4.05 -14.28
CA LEU A 94 16.19 5.19 -13.93
C LEU A 94 17.56 4.73 -13.42
N GLN A 95 17.61 3.63 -12.66
CA GLN A 95 18.85 3.04 -12.16
C GLN A 95 19.69 2.45 -13.31
N GLU A 96 19.04 1.81 -14.28
CA GLU A 96 19.71 1.32 -15.49
C GLU A 96 20.26 2.48 -16.33
N ALA A 97 19.47 3.52 -16.57
CA ALA A 97 19.91 4.72 -17.29
C ALA A 97 21.09 5.42 -16.61
N LEU A 98 21.05 5.58 -15.27
CA LEU A 98 22.16 6.14 -14.50
C LEU A 98 23.43 5.30 -14.62
N SER A 99 23.30 3.97 -14.70
CA SER A 99 24.44 3.05 -14.85
C SER A 99 25.09 3.19 -16.23
N ASP A 100 24.30 3.26 -17.31
CA ASP A 100 24.79 3.44 -18.69
C ASP A 100 25.47 4.81 -18.91
N VAL A 101 25.00 5.83 -18.19
CA VAL A 101 25.56 7.19 -18.20
C VAL A 101 26.87 7.25 -17.41
N GLY A 102 26.97 6.57 -16.27
CA GLY A 102 28.18 6.54 -15.42
C GLY A 102 29.42 5.92 -16.08
N ASP A 103 29.25 5.00 -17.03
CA ASP A 103 30.35 4.27 -17.68
C ASP A 103 31.04 5.08 -18.80
N ARG A 104 30.44 6.21 -19.23
CA ARG A 104 30.95 7.06 -20.33
C ARG A 104 31.74 8.26 -19.80
N GLY A 105 33.01 8.07 -19.49
CA GLY A 105 33.94 9.18 -19.23
C GLY A 105 34.28 9.95 -20.53
N ASN A 106 34.03 11.26 -20.59
CA ASN A 106 34.42 12.11 -21.72
C ASN A 106 35.45 13.18 -21.29
N PRO A 107 36.60 13.32 -21.98
CA PRO A 107 37.61 14.31 -21.66
C PRO A 107 37.22 15.78 -21.98
N ASP A 108 36.20 16.03 -22.80
CA ASP A 108 35.76 17.41 -23.10
C ASP A 108 35.01 18.04 -21.91
N PRO A 109 35.49 19.16 -21.34
CA PRO A 109 34.89 19.79 -20.15
C PRO A 109 33.47 20.33 -20.40
N ALA A 110 33.13 20.79 -21.60
CA ALA A 110 31.78 21.28 -21.91
C ALA A 110 30.78 20.11 -21.96
N ILE A 111 31.19 18.98 -22.53
CA ILE A 111 30.37 17.76 -22.57
C ILE A 111 30.25 17.16 -21.17
N ALA A 112 31.33 17.14 -20.39
CA ALA A 112 31.31 16.70 -19.00
C ALA A 112 30.34 17.52 -18.14
N ALA A 113 30.30 18.85 -18.32
CA ALA A 113 29.37 19.72 -17.60
C ALA A 113 27.90 19.52 -17.99
N ARG A 114 27.62 19.15 -19.25
CA ARG A 114 26.28 18.76 -19.69
C ARG A 114 25.88 17.41 -19.11
N HIS A 115 26.80 16.45 -19.13
CA HIS A 115 26.62 15.12 -18.59
C HIS A 115 26.31 15.14 -17.09
N ALA A 116 27.06 15.92 -16.32
CA ALA A 116 26.85 16.09 -14.88
C ALA A 116 25.45 16.62 -14.55
N ARG A 117 24.90 17.53 -15.38
CA ARG A 117 23.52 18.03 -15.22
C ARG A 117 22.48 16.94 -15.47
N ILE A 118 22.64 16.17 -16.55
CA ILE A 118 21.74 15.03 -16.85
C ILE A 118 21.76 14.01 -15.71
N VAL A 119 22.94 13.67 -15.21
CA VAL A 119 23.09 12.75 -14.06
C VAL A 119 22.41 13.32 -12.81
N ALA A 120 22.55 14.62 -12.53
CA ALA A 120 21.90 15.26 -11.39
C ALA A 120 20.37 15.20 -11.51
N ASP A 121 19.83 15.50 -12.70
CA ASP A 121 18.39 15.47 -12.97
C ASP A 121 17.82 14.05 -12.83
N LEU A 122 18.50 13.04 -13.40
CA LEU A 122 18.10 11.63 -13.28
C LEU A 122 18.16 11.11 -11.83
N ASN A 123 19.17 11.53 -11.05
CA ASN A 123 19.24 11.18 -9.63
C ASN A 123 18.08 11.81 -8.85
N ALA A 124 17.75 13.07 -9.12
CA ALA A 124 16.63 13.76 -8.47
C ALA A 124 15.30 13.07 -8.80
N GLU A 125 15.09 12.66 -10.06
CA GLU A 125 13.89 11.93 -10.47
C GLU A 125 13.82 10.55 -9.79
N ARG A 126 14.94 9.81 -9.74
CA ARG A 126 15.01 8.51 -9.06
C ARG A 126 14.63 8.62 -7.60
N ASP A 127 15.19 9.60 -6.88
CA ASP A 127 14.94 9.78 -5.45
C ASP A 127 13.46 10.09 -5.19
N LEU A 128 12.84 10.89 -6.05
CA LEU A 128 11.41 11.18 -5.99
C LEU A 128 10.55 9.93 -6.23
N VAL A 129 10.87 9.14 -7.26
CA VAL A 129 10.16 7.88 -7.55
C VAL A 129 10.32 6.88 -6.40
N GLN A 130 11.53 6.77 -5.83
CA GLN A 130 11.79 5.90 -4.69
C GLN A 130 11.00 6.33 -3.46
N GLN A 131 10.89 7.63 -3.19
CA GLN A 131 10.09 8.14 -2.08
C GLN A 131 8.61 7.76 -2.24
N ARG A 132 8.04 7.91 -3.44
CA ARG A 132 6.66 7.52 -3.72
C ARG A 132 6.38 6.04 -3.57
N LEU A 133 7.31 5.21 -4.03
CA LEU A 133 7.22 3.77 -3.84
C LEU A 133 7.12 3.45 -2.34
N LYS A 134 7.93 4.10 -1.50
CA LYS A 134 7.88 3.94 -0.05
C LYS A 134 6.53 4.39 0.51
N ASP A 135 6.02 5.53 0.06
CA ASP A 135 4.74 6.08 0.55
C ASP A 135 3.55 5.19 0.19
N ALA A 136 3.50 4.66 -1.04
CA ALA A 136 2.46 3.72 -1.47
C ALA A 136 2.53 2.38 -0.69
N VAL A 137 3.72 1.82 -0.51
CA VAL A 137 3.93 0.60 0.28
C VAL A 137 3.56 0.81 1.74
N ALA A 138 3.93 1.95 2.33
CA ALA A 138 3.57 2.32 3.69
C ALA A 138 2.05 2.43 3.85
N ALA A 139 1.34 3.04 2.89
CA ALA A 139 -0.11 3.12 2.91
C ALA A 139 -0.77 1.72 2.87
N LEU A 140 -0.27 0.80 2.02
CA LEU A 140 -0.72 -0.59 1.99
C LEU A 140 -0.50 -1.30 3.33
N GLU A 141 0.65 -1.09 3.96
CA GLU A 141 0.95 -1.65 5.28
C GLU A 141 0.04 -1.07 6.37
N THR A 142 -0.19 0.24 6.38
CA THR A 142 -1.14 0.88 7.31
C THR A 142 -2.54 0.30 7.18
N ILE A 143 -3.06 0.14 5.96
CA ILE A 143 -4.37 -0.48 5.71
C ILE A 143 -4.40 -1.90 6.26
N ARG A 144 -3.38 -2.72 5.96
CA ARG A 144 -3.27 -4.10 6.45
C ARG A 144 -3.25 -4.17 7.98
N LEU A 145 -2.45 -3.34 8.64
CA LEU A 145 -2.34 -3.30 10.11
C LEU A 145 -3.66 -2.88 10.76
N ASN A 146 -4.38 -1.94 10.16
CA ASN A 146 -5.69 -1.52 10.67
C ASN A 146 -6.77 -2.58 10.49
N LEU A 147 -6.75 -3.31 9.37
CA LEU A 147 -7.61 -4.47 9.17
C LEU A 147 -7.31 -5.56 10.21
N LEU A 148 -6.03 -5.81 10.54
CA LEU A 148 -5.65 -6.71 11.63
C LEU A 148 -6.17 -6.25 13.00
N ARG A 149 -6.07 -4.95 13.31
CA ARG A 149 -6.62 -4.39 14.56
C ARG A 149 -8.13 -4.49 14.61
N LEU A 150 -8.82 -4.28 13.49
CA LEU A 150 -10.27 -4.44 13.39
C LEU A 150 -10.68 -5.89 13.64
N HIS A 151 -9.92 -6.86 13.11
CA HIS A 151 -10.09 -8.29 13.41
C HIS A 151 -9.84 -8.64 14.87
N ALA A 152 -8.86 -7.99 15.49
CA ALA A 152 -8.55 -8.16 16.91
C ALA A 152 -9.52 -7.44 17.86
N GLY A 153 -10.50 -6.68 17.33
CA GLY A 153 -11.43 -5.87 18.12
C GLY A 153 -10.79 -4.64 18.78
N THR A 154 -9.56 -4.30 18.43
CA THR A 154 -8.82 -3.15 18.97
C THR A 154 -8.86 -1.92 18.04
N GLY A 155 -9.33 -2.09 16.80
CA GLY A 155 -9.51 -1.03 15.82
C GLY A 155 -10.97 -0.58 15.68
N THR A 156 -11.17 0.60 15.09
CA THR A 156 -12.50 1.13 14.76
C THR A 156 -12.63 1.37 13.26
N VAL A 157 -13.85 1.24 12.72
CA VAL A 157 -14.13 1.53 11.31
C VAL A 157 -13.81 3.00 11.00
N GLN A 158 -14.06 3.92 11.94
CA GLN A 158 -13.76 5.33 11.79
C GLN A 158 -12.26 5.59 11.58
N SER A 159 -11.38 4.95 12.36
CA SER A 159 -9.92 5.06 12.15
C SER A 159 -9.52 4.60 10.76
N LEU A 160 -10.04 3.45 10.32
CA LEU A 160 -9.74 2.90 9.01
C LEU A 160 -10.27 3.79 7.88
N THR A 161 -11.45 4.42 8.03
CA THR A 161 -11.97 5.36 7.02
C THR A 161 -11.14 6.63 6.93
N THR A 162 -10.56 7.10 8.03
CA THR A 162 -9.62 8.24 8.03
C THR A 162 -8.35 7.88 7.25
N ASP A 163 -7.78 6.72 7.53
CA ASP A 163 -6.56 6.26 6.87
C ASP A 163 -6.78 5.96 5.38
N LEU A 164 -7.97 5.49 5.00
CA LEU A 164 -8.39 5.41 3.59
C LEU A 164 -8.48 6.79 2.93
N GLY A 165 -8.81 7.85 3.68
CA GLY A 165 -8.77 9.22 3.21
C GLY A 165 -7.35 9.64 2.83
N LEU A 166 -6.40 9.41 3.73
CA LEU A 166 -4.98 9.70 3.51
C LEU A 166 -4.39 8.87 2.36
N ALA A 167 -4.76 7.58 2.28
CA ALA A 167 -4.37 6.72 1.18
C ALA A 167 -4.88 7.23 -0.18
N ARG A 168 -6.09 7.79 -0.24
CA ARG A 168 -6.62 8.40 -1.47
C ARG A 168 -5.86 9.66 -1.87
N GLU A 169 -5.43 10.48 -0.91
CA GLU A 169 -4.60 11.65 -1.16
C GLU A 169 -3.27 11.24 -1.81
N ILE A 170 -2.62 10.20 -1.27
CA ILE A 170 -1.39 9.63 -1.86
C ILE A 170 -1.62 9.17 -3.31
N VAL A 171 -2.72 8.44 -3.57
CA VAL A 171 -3.06 7.99 -4.94
C VAL A 171 -3.29 9.18 -5.88
N GLN A 172 -3.95 10.25 -5.42
CA GLN A 172 -4.20 11.45 -6.22
C GLN A 172 -2.90 12.19 -6.54
N ASP A 173 -2.02 12.36 -5.56
CA ASP A 173 -0.72 13.01 -5.72
C ASP A 173 0.17 12.25 -6.70
N ILE A 174 0.19 10.91 -6.62
CA ILE A 174 0.93 10.06 -7.54
C ILE A 174 0.33 10.16 -8.95
N SER A 175 -0.99 10.04 -9.08
CA SER A 175 -1.69 10.07 -10.38
C SER A 175 -1.47 11.37 -11.15
N ALA A 176 -1.61 12.51 -10.46
CA ALA A 176 -1.41 13.83 -11.06
C ALA A 176 0.00 13.99 -11.65
N GLN A 177 1.00 13.37 -11.05
CA GLN A 177 2.37 13.47 -11.56
C GLN A 177 2.72 12.43 -12.62
N VAL A 178 2.14 11.23 -12.57
CA VAL A 178 2.28 10.23 -13.65
C VAL A 178 1.67 10.76 -14.96
N GLU A 179 0.57 11.52 -14.89
CA GLU A 179 0.02 12.22 -16.05
C GLU A 179 0.99 13.27 -16.60
N GLY A 180 1.65 14.03 -15.73
CA GLY A 180 2.69 14.98 -16.13
C GLY A 180 3.86 14.34 -16.90
N TYR A 181 4.27 13.12 -16.54
CA TYR A 181 5.31 12.39 -17.28
C TYR A 181 4.85 11.94 -18.67
N ARG A 182 3.60 11.48 -18.80
CA ARG A 182 3.03 11.06 -20.10
C ARG A 182 2.88 12.20 -21.10
N GLU A 183 2.64 13.42 -20.63
CA GLU A 183 2.53 14.59 -21.52
C GLU A 183 3.88 14.96 -22.15
N ILE A 184 4.97 14.84 -21.39
CA ILE A 184 6.34 15.10 -21.88
C ILE A 184 6.74 14.06 -22.92
N GLU A 185 6.40 12.79 -22.69
CA GLU A 185 6.75 11.68 -23.58
C GLU A 185 5.95 11.68 -24.90
N LYS A 186 4.73 12.26 -24.89
CA LYS A 186 3.93 12.48 -26.11
C LYS A 186 4.31 13.74 -26.89
N ALA A 187 5.04 14.66 -26.25
CA ALA A 187 5.47 15.93 -26.83
C ALA A 187 6.87 15.87 -27.46
N LEU A 188 7.58 14.75 -27.28
CA LEU A 188 8.86 14.41 -27.92
C LEU A 188 8.63 13.50 -29.15
#